data_AF-A0A4Y9NNE1-F1
#
_entry.id   AF-A0A4Y9NNE1-F1
#
_cell.length_a   1.000
_cell.length_b   1.000
_cell.length_c   1.000
_cell.angle_alpha   90.00
_cell.angle_beta   90.00
_cell.angle_gamma   90.00
#
_symmetry.space_group_name_H-M   'P 1'
#
loop_
_entity.id
_entity.type
_entity.pdbx_description
1 polymer ?
#
loop_
_entity_poly.entity_id
_entity_poly.type
_entity_poly.pdbx_seq_one_letter_code
_entity_poly.pdbx_strand_id
1 'polypeptide(L)'
;MTKEVGVHWICQACRQAPAVEDVRDDDPRQPYSLCHECADRLRHYALRPIEWFNLAALHGWTKFLLHDDFYDQDGEASQPDVDDYATDDMRAPTLEMCAGSLERLIDFCVTRWRLGKEEFEAFRPFATGTVLAAIEDRAEAGNRQVWETMVQLCANVVGSPAAPWVRAQFERAWRDRSLFIWAEAAAKCLPAAEGLHKTIDALKTVQGRDLEKQMSALSWFGAPAVLDWIEARLPRQDVTASWGQLASVSDLNWSRVQSWLASGRPLSLVAIDALASFIPRQGQARILTILDPKLKGCGDRSMIVHALRTYEAQDSAPRVATKCSFIIQYVNELRTE
;
A
#
# COMPACT_ATOMS: atom_id res chain seq x y z
N MET A 1 34.40 -25.60 -26.53
CA MET A 1 33.10 -25.96 -25.92
C MET A 1 32.96 -25.20 -24.61
N THR A 2 32.45 -23.98 -24.70
CA THR A 2 32.07 -23.16 -23.56
C THR A 2 30.82 -23.77 -22.94
N LYS A 3 30.98 -24.42 -21.77
CA LYS A 3 29.84 -24.85 -20.96
C LYS A 3 29.12 -23.58 -20.50
N GLU A 4 27.87 -23.42 -20.92
CA GLU A 4 26.94 -22.48 -20.31
C GLU A 4 26.86 -22.79 -18.81
N VAL A 5 27.39 -21.87 -18.00
CA VAL A 5 27.25 -21.93 -16.54
C VAL A 5 25.82 -21.51 -16.25
N GLY A 6 24.99 -22.44 -15.78
CA GLY A 6 23.62 -22.16 -15.38
C GLY A 6 23.56 -21.08 -14.31
N VAL A 7 22.54 -20.24 -14.34
CA VAL A 7 22.34 -19.07 -13.45
C VAL A 7 22.34 -19.44 -11.95
N HIS A 8 22.14 -20.72 -11.59
CA HIS A 8 22.22 -21.23 -10.22
C HIS A 8 23.62 -21.27 -9.59
N TRP A 9 24.66 -20.87 -10.33
CA TRP A 9 26.04 -20.95 -9.87
C TRP A 9 26.67 -19.59 -9.55
N ILE A 10 25.93 -18.48 -9.65
CA ILE A 10 26.44 -17.13 -9.38
C ILE A 10 25.79 -16.59 -8.09
N CYS A 11 26.60 -15.93 -7.26
CA CYS A 11 26.16 -15.26 -6.04
C CYS A 11 25.08 -14.22 -6.36
N GLN A 12 23.90 -14.37 -5.74
CA GLN A 12 22.76 -13.49 -5.98
C GLN A 12 23.02 -12.04 -5.55
N ALA A 13 23.87 -11.83 -4.54
CA ALA A 13 24.19 -10.50 -4.00
C ALA A 13 25.15 -9.73 -4.92
N CYS A 14 26.37 -10.25 -5.14
CA CYS A 14 27.36 -9.52 -5.93
C CYS A 14 27.22 -9.71 -7.45
N ARG A 15 26.48 -10.75 -7.90
CA ARG A 15 26.31 -11.14 -9.31
C ARG A 15 27.63 -11.35 -10.08
N GLN A 16 28.72 -11.63 -9.37
CA GLN A 16 30.08 -11.76 -9.92
C GLN A 16 30.74 -13.10 -9.55
N ALA A 17 30.82 -13.39 -8.24
CA ALA A 17 31.46 -14.59 -7.73
C ALA A 17 30.54 -15.82 -7.83
N PRO A 18 31.08 -17.05 -7.85
CA PRO A 18 30.25 -18.24 -7.75
C PRO A 18 29.49 -18.31 -6.42
N ALA A 19 28.25 -18.80 -6.46
CA ALA A 19 27.53 -19.19 -5.25
C ALA A 19 28.14 -20.49 -4.70
N VAL A 20 28.44 -20.50 -3.40
CA VAL A 20 29.08 -21.63 -2.71
C VAL A 20 28.29 -22.09 -1.48
N GLU A 21 27.28 -21.31 -1.07
CA GLU A 21 26.46 -21.57 0.10
C GLU A 21 25.02 -21.11 -0.11
N ASP A 22 24.06 -21.89 0.40
CA ASP A 22 22.66 -21.49 0.57
C ASP A 22 22.44 -21.01 2.02
N VAL A 23 22.34 -19.69 2.20
CA VAL A 23 22.02 -19.10 3.51
C VAL A 23 20.52 -19.27 3.78
N ARG A 24 20.20 -20.04 4.83
CA ARG A 24 18.84 -20.44 5.23
C ARG A 24 18.38 -19.82 6.55
N ASP A 25 19.18 -18.91 7.11
CA ASP A 25 19.02 -18.37 8.45
C ASP A 25 17.71 -17.57 8.62
N ASP A 26 17.18 -17.02 7.52
CA ASP A 26 15.93 -16.25 7.45
C ASP A 26 14.71 -17.13 7.11
N ASP A 27 14.66 -17.65 5.88
CA ASP A 27 13.60 -18.53 5.40
C ASP A 27 14.21 -19.78 4.75
N PRO A 28 14.09 -20.96 5.40
CA PRO A 28 14.60 -22.21 4.85
C PRO A 28 14.00 -22.62 3.50
N ARG A 29 12.84 -22.08 3.10
CA ARG A 29 12.16 -22.38 1.83
C ARG A 29 12.61 -21.46 0.70
N GLN A 30 13.19 -20.32 1.02
CA GLN A 30 13.69 -19.33 0.07
C GLN A 30 15.11 -18.93 0.47
N PRO A 31 16.10 -19.83 0.35
CA PRO A 31 17.48 -19.53 0.70
C PRO A 31 18.09 -18.46 -0.22
N TYR A 32 19.10 -17.77 0.30
CA TYR A 32 19.97 -16.92 -0.50
C TYR A 32 21.15 -17.74 -1.01
N SER A 33 21.38 -17.79 -2.31
CA SER A 33 22.53 -18.48 -2.89
C SER A 33 23.69 -17.50 -3.07
N LEU A 34 24.70 -17.59 -2.21
CA LEU A 34 25.71 -16.55 -2.01
C LEU A 34 27.14 -17.10 -2.09
N CYS A 35 28.11 -16.21 -2.40
CA CYS A 35 29.51 -16.47 -2.10
C CYS A 35 29.78 -16.28 -0.60
N HIS A 36 30.88 -16.82 -0.08
CA HIS A 36 31.22 -16.72 1.35
C HIS A 36 31.23 -15.28 1.88
N GLU A 37 31.81 -14.34 1.13
CA GLU A 37 31.88 -12.94 1.57
C GLU A 37 30.50 -12.26 1.65
N CYS A 38 29.61 -12.51 0.68
CA CYS A 38 28.26 -11.93 0.72
C CYS A 38 27.40 -12.61 1.79
N ALA A 39 27.59 -13.91 2.03
CA ALA A 39 26.92 -14.63 3.10
C ALA A 39 27.33 -14.08 4.48
N ASP A 40 28.61 -13.82 4.68
CA ASP A 40 29.15 -13.22 5.89
C ASP A 40 28.58 -11.80 6.11
N ARG A 41 28.62 -10.94 5.09
CA ARG A 41 28.00 -9.60 5.16
C ARG A 41 26.51 -9.63 5.45
N LEU A 42 25.75 -10.55 4.82
CA LEU A 42 24.31 -10.68 5.08
C LEU A 42 24.03 -10.99 6.55
N ARG A 43 24.81 -11.91 7.16
CA ARG A 43 24.64 -12.33 8.56
C ARG A 43 25.00 -11.25 9.58
N HIS A 44 25.90 -10.34 9.19
CA HIS A 44 26.32 -9.21 10.02
C HIS A 44 25.63 -7.90 9.65
N TYR A 45 24.51 -7.96 8.91
CA TYR A 45 23.72 -6.79 8.52
C TYR A 45 24.54 -5.70 7.82
N ALA A 46 25.54 -6.12 7.03
CA ALA A 46 26.57 -5.25 6.47
C ALA A 46 26.70 -5.44 4.95
N LEU A 47 25.60 -5.77 4.27
CA LEU A 47 25.58 -5.78 2.81
C LEU A 47 25.93 -4.40 2.26
N ARG A 48 26.65 -4.37 1.13
CA ARG A 48 26.81 -3.14 0.36
C ARG A 48 25.50 -2.80 -0.35
N PRO A 49 25.22 -1.52 -0.65
CA PRO A 49 23.96 -1.10 -1.28
C PRO A 49 23.57 -1.89 -2.54
N ILE A 50 24.52 -2.15 -3.45
CA ILE A 50 24.25 -2.97 -4.65
C ILE A 50 23.95 -4.44 -4.33
N GLU A 51 24.55 -4.99 -3.28
CA GLU A 51 24.34 -6.36 -2.84
C GLU A 51 22.96 -6.52 -2.22
N TRP A 52 22.59 -5.60 -1.33
CA TRP A 52 21.24 -5.51 -0.79
C TRP A 52 20.21 -5.35 -1.91
N PHE A 53 20.44 -4.42 -2.85
CA PHE A 53 19.54 -4.21 -3.98
C PHE A 53 19.27 -5.50 -4.75
N ASN A 54 20.33 -6.24 -5.10
CA ASN A 54 20.20 -7.45 -5.89
C ASN A 54 19.47 -8.56 -5.13
N LEU A 55 19.64 -8.67 -3.80
CA LEU A 55 18.91 -9.63 -2.98
C LEU A 55 17.46 -9.20 -2.76
N ALA A 56 17.21 -7.94 -2.39
CA ALA A 56 15.88 -7.40 -2.17
C ALA A 56 15.02 -7.46 -3.44
N ALA A 57 15.59 -7.23 -4.62
CA ALA A 57 14.88 -7.34 -5.89
C ALA A 57 14.36 -8.76 -6.19
N LEU A 58 15.05 -9.79 -5.69
CA LEU A 58 14.70 -11.20 -5.90
C LEU A 58 13.80 -11.72 -4.78
N HIS A 59 14.16 -11.41 -3.55
CA HIS A 59 13.60 -12.02 -2.34
C HIS A 59 12.64 -11.11 -1.60
N GLY A 60 12.46 -9.86 -2.04
CA GLY A 60 11.71 -8.84 -1.31
C GLY A 60 12.43 -8.35 -0.06
N TRP A 61 12.37 -7.04 0.18
CA TRP A 61 13.05 -6.40 1.32
C TRP A 61 12.39 -6.71 2.68
N THR A 62 11.18 -7.29 2.70
CA THR A 62 10.48 -7.60 3.96
C THR A 62 10.99 -8.86 4.67
N LYS A 63 11.96 -9.57 4.09
CA LYS A 63 12.62 -10.70 4.76
C LYS A 63 13.52 -10.18 5.87
N PHE A 64 13.65 -10.91 6.97
CA PHE A 64 14.29 -10.42 8.19
C PHE A 64 15.70 -9.88 7.93
N LEU A 65 16.54 -10.61 7.18
CA LEU A 65 17.93 -10.21 6.91
C LEU A 65 18.06 -9.06 5.88
N LEU A 66 16.96 -8.61 5.28
CA LEU A 66 16.93 -7.50 4.32
C LEU A 66 16.06 -6.33 4.80
N HIS A 67 15.50 -6.44 6.01
CA HIS A 67 14.45 -5.59 6.55
C HIS A 67 14.89 -4.14 6.78
N ASP A 68 13.91 -3.24 6.86
CA ASP A 68 14.13 -1.80 7.06
C ASP A 68 14.69 -1.43 8.44
N ASP A 69 14.71 -2.38 9.37
CA ASP A 69 15.43 -2.27 10.65
C ASP A 69 16.96 -2.23 10.45
N PHE A 70 17.46 -2.86 9.38
CA PHE A 70 18.88 -3.01 9.10
C PHE A 70 19.36 -2.17 7.93
N TYR A 71 18.50 -1.94 6.92
CA TYR A 71 18.86 -1.23 5.70
C TYR A 71 17.86 -0.15 5.38
N ASP A 72 18.32 0.99 4.86
CA ASP A 72 17.41 1.96 4.26
C ASP A 72 16.91 1.50 2.87
N GLN A 73 16.03 2.30 2.26
CA GLN A 73 15.49 1.98 0.93
C GLN A 73 16.57 1.94 -0.17
N ASP A 74 17.74 2.55 0.03
CA ASP A 74 18.85 2.55 -0.91
C ASP A 74 19.88 1.46 -0.59
N GLY A 75 19.61 0.65 0.43
CA GLY A 75 20.43 -0.49 0.85
C GLY A 75 21.62 -0.10 1.71
N GLU A 76 21.66 1.13 2.24
CA GLU A 76 22.67 1.54 3.21
C GLU A 76 22.37 0.89 4.56
N ALA A 77 23.36 0.21 5.13
CA ALA A 77 23.17 -0.48 6.40
C ALA A 77 23.20 0.51 7.57
N SER A 78 22.16 0.47 8.40
CA SER A 78 21.94 1.39 9.51
C SER A 78 22.61 0.94 10.81
N GLN A 79 22.76 -0.37 11.00
CA GLN A 79 23.31 -1.00 12.22
C GLN A 79 24.13 -2.25 11.85
N PRO A 80 25.24 -2.10 11.13
CA PRO A 80 26.11 -3.23 10.81
C PRO A 80 26.73 -3.80 12.09
N ASP A 81 26.85 -5.12 12.18
CA ASP A 81 27.54 -5.81 13.28
C ASP A 81 29.08 -5.82 13.10
N VAL A 82 29.60 -4.98 12.19
CA VAL A 82 31.02 -4.83 11.87
C VAL A 82 31.39 -3.36 11.66
N ASP A 83 32.54 -2.94 12.20
CA ASP A 83 32.94 -1.52 12.30
C ASP A 83 33.54 -0.93 11.00
N ASP A 84 33.82 -1.74 9.97
CA ASP A 84 34.50 -1.30 8.74
C ASP A 84 34.08 -2.14 7.51
N TYR A 85 32.85 -1.93 7.03
CA TYR A 85 32.38 -2.52 5.77
C TYR A 85 32.38 -1.45 4.67
N ALA A 86 33.27 -1.62 3.69
CA ALA A 86 33.46 -0.62 2.63
C ALA A 86 32.26 -0.57 1.67
N THR A 87 31.62 0.60 1.56
CA THR A 87 30.55 0.89 0.59
C THR A 87 31.03 1.71 -0.61
N ASP A 88 32.27 2.22 -0.57
CA ASP A 88 32.82 3.08 -1.62
C ASP A 88 32.70 2.42 -3.02
N ASP A 89 32.08 3.16 -3.92
CA ASP A 89 31.75 2.81 -5.32
C ASP A 89 30.72 1.69 -5.57
N MET A 90 30.07 1.14 -4.53
CA MET A 90 29.13 0.01 -4.67
C MET A 90 27.66 0.37 -4.34
N ARG A 91 27.18 1.46 -4.95
CA ARG A 91 25.84 2.02 -4.74
C ARG A 91 24.72 1.19 -5.36
N ALA A 92 23.53 1.24 -4.75
CA ALA A 92 22.33 0.76 -5.41
C ALA A 92 22.04 1.60 -6.67
N PRO A 93 21.46 0.99 -7.71
CA PRO A 93 21.10 1.71 -8.95
C PRO A 93 20.01 2.74 -8.69
N THR A 94 20.11 3.89 -9.35
CA THR A 94 19.03 4.88 -9.35
C THR A 94 17.92 4.50 -10.33
N LEU A 95 16.76 5.17 -10.23
CA LEU A 95 15.66 5.00 -11.17
C LEU A 95 16.11 5.27 -12.62
N GLU A 96 16.89 6.32 -12.84
CA GLU A 96 17.41 6.69 -14.16
C GLU A 96 18.31 5.59 -14.75
N MET A 97 19.15 4.97 -13.93
CA MET A 97 20.00 3.86 -14.36
C MET A 97 19.18 2.62 -14.77
N CYS A 98 18.04 2.40 -14.10
CA CYS A 98 17.17 1.26 -14.35
C CYS A 98 16.15 1.48 -15.47
N ALA A 99 15.77 2.72 -15.76
CA ALA A 99 14.68 3.07 -16.70
C ALA A 99 14.86 2.51 -18.12
N GLY A 100 16.09 2.23 -18.55
CA GLY A 100 16.39 1.63 -19.86
C GLY A 100 16.18 0.11 -19.96
N SER A 101 15.93 -0.59 -18.85
CA SER A 101 15.74 -2.05 -18.83
C SER A 101 14.52 -2.41 -17.99
N LEU A 102 13.53 -3.06 -18.62
CA LEU A 102 12.29 -3.46 -17.96
C LEU A 102 12.56 -4.34 -16.72
N GLU A 103 13.49 -5.29 -16.83
CA GLU A 103 13.87 -6.17 -15.73
C GLU A 103 14.46 -5.36 -14.56
N ARG A 104 15.39 -4.43 -14.85
CA ARG A 104 16.03 -3.61 -13.82
C ARG A 104 15.07 -2.60 -13.20
N LEU A 105 14.13 -2.09 -13.98
CA LEU A 105 13.08 -1.21 -13.48
C LEU A 105 12.13 -1.94 -12.54
N ILE A 106 11.74 -3.18 -12.87
CA ILE A 106 10.97 -4.05 -11.96
C ILE A 106 11.77 -4.35 -10.69
N ASP A 107 13.06 -4.71 -10.81
CA ASP A 107 13.96 -4.92 -9.67
C ASP A 107 13.95 -3.68 -8.76
N PHE A 108 14.11 -2.49 -9.35
CA PHE A 108 14.08 -1.22 -8.62
C PHE A 108 12.76 -1.05 -7.85
N CYS A 109 11.61 -1.23 -8.51
CA CYS A 109 10.31 -1.12 -7.87
C CYS A 109 10.12 -2.10 -6.71
N VAL A 110 10.65 -3.33 -6.81
CA VAL A 110 10.58 -4.31 -5.71
C VAL A 110 11.33 -3.82 -4.48
N THR A 111 12.47 -3.15 -4.65
CA THR A 111 13.28 -2.63 -3.52
C THR A 111 12.72 -1.39 -2.85
N ARG A 112 11.75 -0.70 -3.45
CA ARG A 112 11.20 0.53 -2.87
C ARG A 112 10.20 0.21 -1.76
N TRP A 113 10.26 0.95 -0.65
CA TRP A 113 9.22 0.90 0.38
C TRP A 113 7.89 1.44 -0.14
N ARG A 114 7.94 2.37 -1.09
CA ARG A 114 6.77 3.02 -1.68
C ARG A 114 7.04 3.35 -3.14
N LEU A 115 6.08 3.00 -3.99
CA LEU A 115 6.04 3.47 -5.36
C LEU A 115 5.24 4.77 -5.46
N GLY A 116 5.70 5.66 -6.33
CA GLY A 116 5.10 6.94 -6.66
C GLY A 116 5.02 7.15 -8.17
N LYS A 117 4.70 8.38 -8.54
CA LYS A 117 4.45 8.77 -9.94
C LYS A 117 5.68 8.54 -10.83
N GLU A 118 6.87 8.85 -10.31
CA GLU A 118 8.12 8.78 -11.08
C GLU A 118 8.45 7.33 -11.46
N GLU A 119 8.30 6.38 -10.52
CA GLU A 119 8.52 4.96 -10.79
C GLU A 119 7.51 4.42 -11.81
N PHE A 120 6.25 4.84 -11.73
CA PHE A 120 5.22 4.40 -12.69
C PHE A 120 5.45 4.98 -14.09
N GLU A 121 5.83 6.26 -14.20
CA GLU A 121 6.09 6.89 -15.49
C GLU A 121 7.34 6.35 -16.20
N ALA A 122 8.30 5.81 -15.45
CA ALA A 122 9.49 5.17 -16.02
C ALA A 122 9.17 3.96 -16.92
N PHE A 123 7.98 3.35 -16.80
CA PHE A 123 7.55 2.24 -17.66
C PHE A 123 7.02 2.67 -19.03
N ARG A 124 6.75 3.97 -19.22
CA ARG A 124 6.15 4.52 -20.45
C ARG A 124 6.84 4.11 -21.76
N PRO A 125 8.17 3.94 -21.84
CA PRO A 125 8.84 3.49 -23.06
C PRO A 125 8.56 2.04 -23.46
N PHE A 126 8.07 1.20 -22.55
CA PHE A 126 7.86 -0.24 -22.80
C PHE A 126 6.44 -0.53 -23.28
N ALA A 127 6.30 -1.51 -24.17
CA ALA A 127 4.98 -1.94 -24.62
C ALA A 127 4.19 -2.59 -23.48
N THR A 128 2.93 -2.18 -23.30
CA THR A 128 2.06 -2.65 -22.19
C THR A 128 1.97 -4.17 -22.08
N GLY A 129 1.90 -4.89 -23.21
CA GLY A 129 1.87 -6.36 -23.20
C GLY A 129 3.17 -6.99 -22.69
N THR A 130 4.32 -6.40 -23.01
CA THR A 130 5.64 -6.84 -22.51
C THR A 130 5.77 -6.57 -21.01
N VAL A 131 5.28 -5.41 -20.55
CA VAL A 131 5.26 -5.08 -19.12
C VAL A 131 4.38 -6.06 -18.35
N LEU A 132 3.18 -6.36 -18.86
CA LEU A 132 2.28 -7.33 -18.23
C LEU A 132 2.92 -8.72 -18.15
N ALA A 133 3.47 -9.24 -19.25
CA ALA A 133 4.14 -10.55 -19.23
C ALA A 133 5.27 -10.62 -18.18
N ALA A 134 6.12 -9.59 -18.11
CA ALA A 134 7.19 -9.53 -17.12
C ALA A 134 6.66 -9.46 -15.67
N ILE A 135 5.54 -8.76 -15.45
CA ILE A 135 4.85 -8.70 -14.16
C ILE A 135 4.32 -10.09 -13.78
N GLU A 136 3.65 -10.78 -14.70
CA GLU A 136 3.08 -12.11 -14.45
C GLU A 136 4.16 -13.13 -14.08
N ASP A 137 5.25 -13.17 -14.85
CA ASP A 137 6.40 -14.04 -14.59
C ASP A 137 7.03 -13.74 -13.22
N ARG A 138 7.24 -12.45 -12.91
CA ARG A 138 7.84 -12.04 -11.63
C ARG A 138 6.95 -12.36 -10.44
N ALA A 139 5.63 -12.22 -10.58
CA ALA A 139 4.67 -12.47 -9.52
C ALA A 139 4.55 -13.96 -9.16
N GLU A 140 4.74 -14.86 -10.14
CA GLU A 140 4.72 -16.31 -9.94
C GLU A 140 6.02 -16.79 -9.26
N ALA A 141 7.17 -16.25 -9.68
CA ALA A 141 8.46 -16.60 -9.11
C ALA A 141 8.71 -15.99 -7.72
N GLY A 142 8.06 -14.87 -7.41
CA GLY A 142 8.31 -14.06 -6.22
C GLY A 142 7.52 -14.47 -4.98
N ASN A 143 7.99 -14.00 -3.83
CA ASN A 143 7.26 -14.13 -2.56
C ASN A 143 6.09 -13.14 -2.47
N ARG A 144 5.47 -13.04 -1.28
CA ARG A 144 4.31 -12.16 -1.07
C ARG A 144 4.61 -10.70 -1.40
N GLN A 145 5.72 -10.13 -0.91
CA GLN A 145 6.01 -8.71 -1.13
C GLN A 145 6.30 -8.42 -2.61
N VAL A 146 7.06 -9.30 -3.28
CA VAL A 146 7.30 -9.17 -4.73
C VAL A 146 5.98 -9.21 -5.50
N TRP A 147 5.08 -10.13 -5.15
CA TRP A 147 3.75 -10.21 -5.75
C TRP A 147 2.89 -8.97 -5.46
N GLU A 148 2.92 -8.42 -4.24
CA GLU A 148 2.20 -7.18 -3.91
C GLU A 148 2.67 -6.02 -4.77
N THR A 149 3.98 -5.88 -4.98
CA THR A 149 4.55 -4.89 -5.91
C THR A 149 4.05 -5.11 -7.34
N MET A 150 4.01 -6.36 -7.80
CA MET A 150 3.52 -6.71 -9.14
C MET A 150 2.05 -6.33 -9.34
N VAL A 151 1.21 -6.59 -8.33
CA VAL A 151 -0.21 -6.17 -8.32
C VAL A 151 -0.32 -4.64 -8.36
N GLN A 152 0.52 -3.92 -7.61
CA GLN A 152 0.53 -2.46 -7.63
C GLN A 152 0.98 -1.89 -8.99
N LEU A 153 1.94 -2.52 -9.66
CA LEU A 153 2.35 -2.16 -11.02
C LEU A 153 1.23 -2.42 -12.04
N CYS A 154 0.47 -3.52 -11.92
CA CYS A 154 -0.72 -3.70 -12.75
C CYS A 154 -1.70 -2.53 -12.61
N ALA A 155 -1.94 -2.10 -11.37
CA ALA A 155 -2.88 -1.01 -11.08
C ALA A 155 -2.44 0.34 -11.69
N ASN A 156 -1.14 0.64 -11.65
CA ASN A 156 -0.62 1.98 -11.93
C ASN A 156 0.13 2.12 -13.26
N VAL A 157 0.52 1.01 -13.90
CA VAL A 157 1.28 1.00 -15.16
C VAL A 157 0.49 0.34 -16.28
N VAL A 158 -0.11 -0.83 -16.02
CA VAL A 158 -0.79 -1.60 -17.07
C VAL A 158 -2.25 -1.15 -17.24
N GLY A 159 -3.01 -1.05 -16.16
CA GLY A 159 -4.42 -0.68 -16.17
C GLY A 159 -5.34 -1.79 -16.69
N SER A 160 -6.38 -1.42 -17.44
CA SER A 160 -7.43 -2.35 -17.89
C SER A 160 -6.96 -3.60 -18.66
N PRO A 161 -5.87 -3.60 -19.44
CA PRO A 161 -5.35 -4.83 -20.05
C PRO A 161 -4.96 -5.92 -19.04
N ALA A 162 -4.64 -5.57 -17.79
CA ALA A 162 -4.31 -6.53 -16.74
C ALA A 162 -5.56 -7.20 -16.11
N ALA A 163 -6.79 -6.83 -16.53
CA ALA A 163 -8.03 -7.30 -15.89
C ALA A 163 -8.13 -8.83 -15.74
N PRO A 164 -7.80 -9.67 -16.75
CA PRO A 164 -7.87 -11.12 -16.61
C PRO A 164 -6.95 -11.63 -15.50
N TRP A 165 -5.72 -11.13 -15.45
CA TRP A 165 -4.74 -11.54 -14.45
C TRP A 165 -5.10 -11.04 -13.05
N VAL A 166 -5.43 -9.75 -12.88
CA VAL A 166 -5.85 -9.16 -11.59
C VAL A 166 -7.04 -9.92 -11.00
N ARG A 167 -8.01 -10.33 -11.83
CA ARG A 167 -9.15 -11.15 -11.39
C ARG A 167 -8.70 -12.48 -10.81
N ALA A 168 -7.75 -13.15 -11.46
CA ALA A 168 -7.20 -14.43 -11.00
C ALA A 168 -6.41 -14.31 -9.68
N GLN A 169 -5.86 -13.13 -9.38
CA GLN A 169 -5.06 -12.90 -8.17
C GLN A 169 -5.88 -12.78 -6.86
N PHE A 170 -7.22 -12.71 -6.93
CA PHE A 170 -8.04 -12.46 -5.75
C PHE A 170 -7.85 -13.52 -4.65
N GLU A 171 -7.87 -14.81 -5.00
CA GLU A 171 -7.79 -15.88 -3.98
C GLU A 171 -6.46 -15.84 -3.23
N ARG A 172 -5.36 -15.55 -3.95
CA ARG A 172 -4.05 -15.31 -3.34
C ARG A 172 -4.09 -14.09 -2.42
N ALA A 173 -4.64 -12.96 -2.89
CA ALA A 173 -4.76 -11.75 -2.10
C ALA A 173 -5.56 -11.96 -0.80
N TRP A 174 -6.66 -12.72 -0.88
CA TRP A 174 -7.48 -13.05 0.25
C TRP A 174 -6.75 -13.91 1.28
N ARG A 175 -6.13 -15.00 0.82
CA ARG A 175 -5.35 -15.92 1.67
C ARG A 175 -4.19 -15.21 2.37
N ASP A 176 -3.49 -14.34 1.64
CA ASP A 176 -2.26 -13.70 2.11
C ASP A 176 -2.52 -12.40 2.90
N ARG A 177 -3.80 -12.05 3.12
CA ARG A 177 -4.30 -10.84 3.80
C ARG A 177 -3.90 -9.53 3.11
N SER A 178 -3.77 -9.57 1.79
CA SER A 178 -3.34 -8.45 0.94
C SER A 178 -4.49 -7.83 0.17
N LEU A 179 -5.72 -7.90 0.71
CA LEU A 179 -6.94 -7.41 0.07
C LEU A 179 -6.84 -5.92 -0.29
N PHE A 180 -6.16 -5.10 0.53
CA PHE A 180 -5.96 -3.68 0.26
C PHE A 180 -5.18 -3.42 -1.04
N ILE A 181 -4.11 -4.18 -1.29
CA ILE A 181 -3.28 -4.06 -2.49
C ILE A 181 -4.05 -4.56 -3.71
N TRP A 182 -4.74 -5.68 -3.58
CA TRP A 182 -5.58 -6.20 -4.66
C TRP A 182 -6.74 -5.25 -5.01
N ALA A 183 -7.37 -4.62 -4.02
CA ALA A 183 -8.48 -3.71 -4.27
C ALA A 183 -8.07 -2.46 -5.05
N GLU A 184 -6.82 -1.97 -4.89
CA GLU A 184 -6.28 -0.91 -5.75
C GLU A 184 -6.26 -1.35 -7.22
N ALA A 185 -5.70 -2.52 -7.49
CA ALA A 185 -5.65 -3.09 -8.84
C ALA A 185 -7.05 -3.38 -9.37
N ALA A 186 -7.95 -3.90 -8.54
CA ALA A 186 -9.33 -4.15 -8.93
C ALA A 186 -10.04 -2.86 -9.35
N ALA A 187 -9.89 -1.77 -8.59
CA ALA A 187 -10.51 -0.49 -8.90
C ALA A 187 -9.98 0.14 -10.21
N LYS A 188 -8.72 -0.11 -10.57
CA LYS A 188 -8.07 0.47 -11.75
C LYS A 188 -8.11 -0.42 -13.00
N CYS A 189 -8.16 -1.74 -12.83
CA CYS A 189 -8.08 -2.70 -13.93
C CYS A 189 -9.44 -3.34 -14.26
N LEU A 190 -10.32 -3.57 -13.27
CA LEU A 190 -11.60 -4.27 -13.48
C LEU A 190 -12.76 -3.30 -13.71
N PRO A 191 -13.90 -3.79 -14.25
CA PRO A 191 -15.15 -3.03 -14.19
C PRO A 191 -15.49 -2.66 -12.74
N ALA A 192 -15.84 -1.40 -12.49
CA ALA A 192 -15.99 -0.85 -11.13
C ALA A 192 -16.89 -1.69 -10.21
N ALA A 193 -18.05 -2.15 -10.72
CA ALA A 193 -18.97 -2.97 -9.96
C ALA A 193 -18.38 -4.34 -9.58
N GLU A 194 -17.55 -4.94 -10.45
CA GLU A 194 -16.97 -6.26 -10.22
C GLU A 194 -16.02 -6.25 -9.02
N GLY A 195 -15.02 -5.35 -9.05
CA GLY A 195 -14.03 -5.25 -7.98
C GLY A 195 -14.66 -4.88 -6.63
N LEU A 196 -15.62 -3.94 -6.64
CA LEU A 196 -16.32 -3.51 -5.44
C LEU A 196 -17.13 -4.66 -4.82
N HIS A 197 -17.96 -5.35 -5.61
CA HIS A 197 -18.79 -6.44 -5.11
C HIS A 197 -17.92 -7.57 -4.54
N LYS A 198 -16.84 -7.93 -5.23
CA LYS A 198 -15.92 -8.98 -4.76
C LYS A 198 -15.27 -8.62 -3.43
N THR A 199 -14.88 -7.35 -3.25
CA THR A 199 -14.31 -6.84 -2.00
C THR A 199 -15.36 -6.85 -0.88
N ILE A 200 -16.58 -6.37 -1.13
CA ILE A 200 -17.68 -6.40 -0.16
C ILE A 200 -17.98 -7.84 0.26
N ASP A 201 -18.04 -8.77 -0.69
CA ASP A 201 -18.34 -10.18 -0.43
C ASP A 201 -17.28 -10.84 0.46
N ALA A 202 -15.99 -10.57 0.21
CA ALA A 202 -14.89 -11.05 1.05
C ALA A 202 -15.08 -10.61 2.52
N LEU A 203 -15.39 -9.32 2.70
CA LEU A 203 -15.55 -8.70 4.03
C LEU A 203 -16.79 -9.20 4.79
N LYS A 204 -17.78 -9.82 4.14
CA LYS A 204 -18.96 -10.40 4.83
C LYS A 204 -18.59 -11.45 5.87
N THR A 205 -17.46 -12.13 5.67
CA THR A 205 -16.99 -13.24 6.51
C THR A 205 -16.06 -12.79 7.65
N VAL A 206 -15.69 -11.50 7.69
CA VAL A 206 -14.75 -10.94 8.68
C VAL A 206 -15.51 -10.15 9.73
N GLN A 207 -15.05 -10.20 10.97
CA GLN A 207 -15.65 -9.47 12.09
C GLN A 207 -14.58 -8.83 13.00
N GLY A 208 -15.02 -7.89 13.83
CA GLY A 208 -14.19 -7.25 14.85
C GLY A 208 -12.94 -6.57 14.29
N ARG A 209 -11.81 -6.71 14.99
CA ARG A 209 -10.54 -6.06 14.63
C ARG A 209 -9.99 -6.46 13.26
N ASP A 210 -10.28 -7.66 12.79
CA ASP A 210 -9.85 -8.09 11.45
C ASP A 210 -10.64 -7.37 10.35
N LEU A 211 -11.93 -7.07 10.58
CA LEU A 211 -12.73 -6.29 9.65
C LEU A 211 -12.19 -4.86 9.56
N GLU A 212 -11.88 -4.25 10.71
CA GLU A 212 -11.32 -2.89 10.75
C GLU A 212 -10.00 -2.77 10.00
N LYS A 213 -9.16 -3.82 10.04
CA LYS A 213 -7.89 -3.86 9.29
C LYS A 213 -8.10 -3.98 7.78
N GLN A 214 -9.14 -4.69 7.34
CA GLN A 214 -9.34 -5.02 5.93
C GLN A 214 -10.33 -4.11 5.20
N MET A 215 -11.27 -3.46 5.91
CA MET A 215 -12.28 -2.61 5.28
C MET A 215 -11.70 -1.39 4.56
N SER A 216 -10.46 -1.00 4.88
CA SER A 216 -9.72 0.03 4.17
C SER A 216 -9.56 -0.28 2.68
N ALA A 217 -9.64 -1.56 2.26
CA ALA A 217 -9.64 -1.97 0.86
C ALA A 217 -10.78 -1.32 0.05
N LEU A 218 -11.93 -1.06 0.68
CA LEU A 218 -13.06 -0.40 0.03
C LEU A 218 -12.78 1.06 -0.36
N SER A 219 -11.74 1.68 0.22
CA SER A 219 -11.36 3.07 -0.06
C SER A 219 -11.05 3.32 -1.53
N TRP A 220 -10.54 2.31 -2.24
CA TRP A 220 -10.12 2.46 -3.63
C TRP A 220 -11.27 2.64 -4.64
N PHE A 221 -12.50 2.28 -4.27
CA PHE A 221 -13.62 2.29 -5.20
C PHE A 221 -14.35 3.64 -5.27
N GLY A 222 -14.24 4.48 -4.25
CA GLY A 222 -14.86 5.81 -4.25
C GLY A 222 -16.36 5.80 -4.56
N ALA A 223 -17.10 4.80 -4.07
CA ALA A 223 -18.46 4.53 -4.51
C ALA A 223 -19.50 4.75 -3.40
N PRO A 224 -20.67 5.37 -3.70
CA PRO A 224 -21.76 5.53 -2.73
C PRO A 224 -22.25 4.22 -2.10
N ALA A 225 -22.16 3.09 -2.82
CA ALA A 225 -22.51 1.77 -2.30
C ALA A 225 -21.65 1.34 -1.09
N VAL A 226 -20.45 1.91 -0.92
CA VAL A 226 -19.64 1.71 0.29
C VAL A 226 -20.28 2.40 1.50
N LEU A 227 -20.91 3.57 1.31
CA LEU A 227 -21.63 4.27 2.38
C LEU A 227 -22.87 3.45 2.83
N ASP A 228 -23.58 2.84 1.87
CA ASP A 228 -24.69 1.93 2.17
C ASP A 228 -24.20 0.70 2.95
N TRP A 229 -23.03 0.17 2.56
CA TRP A 229 -22.38 -0.92 3.29
C TRP A 229 -21.98 -0.52 4.71
N ILE A 230 -21.45 0.70 4.92
CA ILE A 230 -21.16 1.23 6.26
C ILE A 230 -22.43 1.23 7.10
N GLU A 231 -23.53 1.81 6.61
CA GLU A 231 -24.80 1.86 7.33
C GLU A 231 -25.32 0.47 7.73
N ALA A 232 -25.14 -0.53 6.87
CA ALA A 232 -25.57 -1.90 7.12
C ALA A 232 -24.66 -2.69 8.08
N ARG A 233 -23.39 -2.29 8.24
CA ARG A 233 -22.37 -3.08 8.96
C ARG A 233 -21.79 -2.41 10.20
N LEU A 234 -22.07 -1.12 10.39
CA LEU A 234 -21.51 -0.34 11.49
C LEU A 234 -21.81 -1.00 12.84
N PRO A 235 -20.81 -1.21 13.72
CA PRO A 235 -21.06 -1.76 15.03
C PRO A 235 -21.83 -0.73 15.89
N ARG A 236 -22.66 -1.23 16.81
CA ARG A 236 -23.43 -0.37 17.74
C ARG A 236 -22.55 0.33 18.78
N GLN A 237 -21.39 -0.26 19.07
CA GLN A 237 -20.43 0.21 20.07
C GLN A 237 -19.03 0.23 19.43
N ASP A 238 -18.09 0.92 20.06
CA ASP A 238 -16.67 0.96 19.65
C ASP A 238 -16.42 1.38 18.19
N VAL A 239 -17.22 2.34 17.68
CA VAL A 239 -17.02 2.91 16.34
C VAL A 239 -15.67 3.59 16.27
N THR A 240 -14.71 3.01 15.57
CA THR A 240 -13.38 3.58 15.38
C THR A 240 -13.36 4.67 14.30
N ALA A 241 -12.34 5.53 14.30
CA ALA A 241 -12.21 6.63 13.33
C ALA A 241 -11.99 6.13 11.88
N SER A 242 -11.60 4.86 11.70
CA SER A 242 -11.42 4.21 10.40
C SER A 242 -12.73 4.14 9.60
N TRP A 243 -13.88 4.07 10.25
CA TRP A 243 -15.20 4.13 9.59
C TRP A 243 -15.45 5.50 8.96
N GLY A 244 -15.16 6.58 9.69
CA GLY A 244 -15.26 7.94 9.15
C GLY A 244 -14.24 8.21 8.05
N GLN A 245 -13.01 7.70 8.21
CA GLN A 245 -12.01 7.76 7.16
C GLN A 245 -12.50 7.07 5.88
N LEU A 246 -13.03 5.85 5.97
CA LEU A 246 -13.58 5.13 4.82
C LEU A 246 -14.74 5.90 4.18
N ALA A 247 -15.65 6.46 4.98
CA ALA A 247 -16.74 7.26 4.46
C ALA A 247 -16.24 8.48 3.69
N SER A 248 -15.21 9.19 4.18
CA SER A 248 -14.67 10.39 3.52
C SER A 248 -14.16 10.14 2.10
N VAL A 249 -13.68 8.93 1.82
CA VAL A 249 -13.17 8.52 0.50
C VAL A 249 -14.20 7.77 -0.35
N SER A 250 -15.46 7.68 0.10
CA SER A 250 -16.51 6.86 -0.53
C SER A 250 -17.64 7.70 -1.14
N ASP A 251 -17.30 8.83 -1.76
CA ASP A 251 -18.26 9.74 -2.40
C ASP A 251 -19.31 10.35 -1.43
N LEU A 252 -18.86 10.68 -0.22
CA LEU A 252 -19.70 11.28 0.81
C LEU A 252 -20.07 12.72 0.47
N ASN A 253 -21.37 13.02 0.53
CA ASN A 253 -21.92 14.36 0.35
C ASN A 253 -22.50 14.93 1.64
N TRP A 254 -22.66 16.26 1.68
CA TRP A 254 -23.15 16.99 2.84
C TRP A 254 -24.55 16.57 3.29
N SER A 255 -25.46 16.28 2.35
CA SER A 255 -26.82 15.83 2.68
C SER A 255 -26.80 14.54 3.51
N ARG A 256 -25.95 13.58 3.14
CA ARG A 256 -25.78 12.34 3.90
C ARG A 256 -25.12 12.58 5.25
N VAL A 257 -24.13 13.48 5.34
CA VAL A 257 -23.54 13.92 6.62
C VAL A 257 -24.61 14.48 7.55
N GLN A 258 -25.49 15.37 7.07
CA GLN A 258 -26.57 15.93 7.89
C GLN A 258 -27.53 14.85 8.38
N SER A 259 -27.90 13.90 7.50
CA SER A 259 -28.74 12.76 7.88
C SER A 259 -28.10 11.90 8.97
N TRP A 260 -26.80 11.62 8.87
CA TRP A 260 -26.05 10.85 9.87
C TRP A 260 -25.93 11.58 11.21
N LEU A 261 -25.69 12.90 11.20
CA LEU A 261 -25.68 13.71 12.42
C LEU A 261 -27.05 13.69 13.10
N ALA A 262 -28.14 13.88 12.34
CA ALA A 262 -29.51 13.89 12.86
C ALA A 262 -29.96 12.51 13.40
N SER A 263 -29.41 11.42 12.87
CA SER A 263 -29.73 10.05 13.31
C SER A 263 -29.09 9.70 14.65
N GLY A 264 -28.16 10.51 15.16
CA GLY A 264 -27.43 10.22 16.38
C GLY A 264 -26.46 9.04 16.20
N ARG A 265 -26.08 8.38 17.30
CA ARG A 265 -25.09 7.29 17.26
C ARG A 265 -25.69 6.01 16.70
N PRO A 266 -24.91 5.18 15.98
CA PRO A 266 -23.46 5.32 15.74
C PRO A 266 -23.07 6.21 14.54
N LEU A 267 -23.98 6.54 13.64
CA LEU A 267 -23.69 7.20 12.35
C LEU A 267 -23.14 8.63 12.50
N SER A 268 -23.63 9.39 13.46
CA SER A 268 -23.09 10.73 13.78
C SER A 268 -21.59 10.71 14.11
N LEU A 269 -21.07 9.63 14.71
CA LEU A 269 -19.62 9.47 14.96
C LEU A 269 -18.85 9.28 13.65
N VAL A 270 -19.40 8.49 12.71
CA VAL A 270 -18.84 8.33 11.37
C VAL A 270 -18.83 9.67 10.64
N ALA A 271 -19.90 10.45 10.75
CA ALA A 271 -20.03 11.77 10.12
C ALA A 271 -18.95 12.75 10.59
N ILE A 272 -18.76 12.92 11.91
CA ILE A 272 -17.74 13.85 12.43
C ILE A 272 -16.32 13.36 12.13
N ASP A 273 -16.05 12.05 12.12
CA ASP A 273 -14.73 11.53 11.74
C ASP A 273 -14.45 11.66 10.25
N ALA A 274 -15.48 11.53 9.40
CA ALA A 274 -15.37 11.79 7.97
C ALA A 274 -15.09 13.28 7.69
N LEU A 275 -15.81 14.19 8.36
CA LEU A 275 -15.55 15.63 8.28
C LEU A 275 -14.13 15.99 8.69
N ALA A 276 -13.63 15.40 9.77
CA ALA A 276 -12.25 15.59 10.20
C ALA A 276 -11.22 15.03 9.20
N SER A 277 -11.59 14.05 8.38
CA SER A 277 -10.71 13.46 7.36
C SER A 277 -10.59 14.31 6.09
N PHE A 278 -11.51 15.25 5.85
CA PHE A 278 -11.39 16.26 4.79
C PHE A 278 -10.47 17.43 5.16
N ILE A 279 -10.01 17.52 6.41
CA ILE A 279 -9.09 18.55 6.88
C ILE A 279 -7.66 18.01 6.79
N PRO A 280 -6.78 18.60 5.96
CA PRO A 280 -5.41 18.12 5.79
C PRO A 280 -4.60 18.25 7.07
N ARG A 281 -3.83 17.22 7.41
CA ARG A 281 -2.94 17.28 8.58
C ARG A 281 -1.70 16.42 8.43
N GLN A 282 -0.64 16.81 9.12
CA GLN A 282 0.55 15.98 9.23
C GLN A 282 0.20 14.63 9.89
N GLY A 283 0.79 13.56 9.36
CA GLY A 283 0.54 12.20 9.86
C GLY A 283 -0.82 11.60 9.50
N GLN A 284 -1.59 12.21 8.58
CA GLN A 284 -2.82 11.60 8.09
C GLN A 284 -2.57 10.27 7.35
N ALA A 285 -3.58 9.41 7.31
CA ALA A 285 -3.48 8.15 6.59
C ALA A 285 -3.12 8.38 5.12
N ARG A 286 -2.17 7.61 4.60
CA ARG A 286 -1.63 7.77 3.24
C ARG A 286 -2.73 7.76 2.17
N ILE A 287 -3.74 6.92 2.33
CA ILE A 287 -4.86 6.83 1.39
C ILE A 287 -5.61 8.16 1.21
N LEU A 288 -5.73 8.98 2.27
CA LEU A 288 -6.32 10.32 2.18
C LEU A 288 -5.45 11.29 1.39
N THR A 289 -4.13 11.05 1.37
CA THR A 289 -3.19 11.85 0.58
C THR A 289 -3.20 11.41 -0.89
N ILE A 290 -3.39 10.11 -1.14
CA ILE A 290 -3.47 9.56 -2.51
C ILE A 290 -4.79 9.97 -3.18
N LEU A 291 -5.91 9.81 -2.49
CA LEU A 291 -7.25 10.03 -3.07
C LEU A 291 -7.71 11.49 -2.96
N ASP A 292 -7.10 12.29 -2.09
CA ASP A 292 -7.41 13.70 -1.88
C ASP A 292 -8.93 13.99 -1.81
N PRO A 293 -9.66 13.38 -0.86
CA PRO A 293 -11.11 13.43 -0.86
C PRO A 293 -11.62 14.86 -0.59
N LYS A 294 -12.76 15.20 -1.18
CA LYS A 294 -13.44 16.50 -1.01
C LYS A 294 -14.91 16.28 -0.67
N LEU A 295 -15.42 17.07 0.26
CA LEU A 295 -16.83 17.02 0.63
C LEU A 295 -17.69 17.66 -0.47
N LYS A 296 -18.66 16.90 -0.97
CA LYS A 296 -19.55 17.33 -2.06
C LYS A 296 -20.82 17.98 -1.55
N GLY A 297 -21.36 18.93 -2.32
CA GLY A 297 -22.67 19.53 -2.07
C GLY A 297 -22.76 20.28 -0.74
N CYS A 298 -21.63 20.67 -0.16
CA CYS A 298 -21.62 21.59 0.97
C CYS A 298 -21.87 23.00 0.43
N GLY A 299 -22.85 23.69 1.01
CA GLY A 299 -23.01 25.12 0.79
C GLY A 299 -21.95 25.90 1.56
N ASP A 300 -22.37 26.97 2.23
CA ASP A 300 -21.47 27.77 3.07
C ASP A 300 -20.95 26.97 4.27
N ARG A 301 -19.68 27.18 4.64
CA ARG A 301 -19.02 26.62 5.81
C ARG A 301 -19.75 26.96 7.11
N SER A 302 -20.47 28.08 7.15
CA SER A 302 -21.35 28.42 8.28
C SER A 302 -22.40 27.33 8.55
N MET A 303 -22.87 26.62 7.51
CA MET A 303 -23.81 25.51 7.65
C MET A 303 -23.18 24.32 8.36
N ILE A 304 -21.90 24.03 8.09
CA ILE A 304 -21.14 22.99 8.79
C ILE A 304 -21.01 23.36 10.28
N VAL A 305 -20.57 24.58 10.57
CA VAL A 305 -20.38 25.05 11.95
C VAL A 305 -21.70 24.99 12.72
N HIS A 306 -22.80 25.44 12.10
CA HIS A 306 -24.12 25.39 12.73
C HIS A 306 -24.58 23.96 13.01
N ALA A 307 -24.45 23.05 12.04
CA ALA A 307 -24.82 21.65 12.21
C ALA A 307 -24.01 20.97 13.33
N LEU A 308 -22.70 21.22 13.40
CA LEU A 308 -21.83 20.66 14.43
C LEU A 308 -22.13 21.20 15.83
N ARG A 309 -22.39 22.51 15.97
CA ARG A 309 -22.79 23.10 17.25
C ARG A 309 -24.13 22.56 17.74
N THR A 310 -25.09 22.42 16.83
CA THR A 310 -26.40 21.84 17.14
C THR A 310 -26.26 20.37 17.59
N TYR A 311 -25.43 19.59 16.91
CA TYR A 311 -25.17 18.21 17.30
C TYR A 311 -24.40 18.10 18.63
N GLU A 312 -23.37 18.90 18.85
CA GLU A 312 -22.60 18.93 20.10
C GLU A 312 -23.47 19.30 21.32
N ALA A 313 -24.46 20.18 21.13
CA ALA A 313 -25.43 20.49 22.18
C ALA A 313 -26.35 19.31 22.54
N GLN A 314 -26.54 18.34 21.63
CA GLN A 314 -27.38 17.16 21.82
C GLN A 314 -26.59 15.96 22.36
N ASP A 315 -25.31 15.84 22.03
CA ASP A 315 -24.43 14.76 22.45
C ASP A 315 -23.20 15.28 23.19
N SER A 316 -23.22 15.13 24.52
CA SER A 316 -22.21 15.64 25.45
C SER A 316 -20.96 14.78 25.59
N ALA A 317 -20.78 13.72 24.79
CA ALA A 317 -19.58 12.89 24.99
C ALA A 317 -18.28 13.61 24.62
N PRO A 318 -17.18 13.32 25.34
CA PRO A 318 -15.90 13.99 25.13
C PRO A 318 -15.38 13.90 23.68
N ARG A 319 -15.55 12.76 23.02
CA ARG A 319 -15.15 12.58 21.61
C ARG A 319 -15.90 13.52 20.67
N VAL A 320 -17.21 13.71 20.89
CA VAL A 320 -18.04 14.60 20.07
C VAL A 320 -17.55 16.03 20.23
N ALA A 321 -17.46 16.52 21.47
CA ALA A 321 -16.99 17.87 21.75
C ALA A 321 -15.60 18.15 21.16
N THR A 322 -14.66 17.20 21.35
CA THR A 322 -13.29 17.31 20.81
C THR A 322 -13.28 17.39 19.28
N LYS A 323 -14.04 16.53 18.61
CA LYS A 323 -14.08 16.47 17.14
C LYS A 323 -14.81 17.65 16.53
N CYS A 324 -15.97 18.05 17.09
CA CYS A 324 -16.70 19.24 16.65
C CYS A 324 -15.83 20.49 16.80
N SER A 325 -15.18 20.67 17.95
CA SER A 325 -14.27 21.79 18.19
C SER A 325 -13.14 21.84 17.16
N PHE A 326 -12.48 20.70 16.89
CA PHE A 326 -11.44 20.60 15.88
C PHE A 326 -11.96 21.00 14.48
N ILE A 327 -13.08 20.44 14.04
CA ILE A 327 -13.62 20.74 12.70
C ILE A 327 -14.03 22.20 12.59
N ILE A 328 -14.64 22.78 13.63
CA ILE A 328 -15.04 24.19 13.66
C ILE A 328 -13.80 25.10 13.59
N GLN A 329 -12.76 24.79 14.37
CA GLN A 329 -11.51 25.56 14.37
C GLN A 329 -10.85 25.57 12.99
N TYR A 330 -10.86 24.43 12.30
CA TYR A 330 -10.18 24.23 11.01
C TYR A 330 -11.15 24.18 9.82
N VAL A 331 -12.36 24.72 9.95
CA VAL A 331 -13.36 24.74 8.84
C VAL A 331 -12.82 25.51 7.62
N ASN A 332 -11.97 26.51 7.90
CA ASN A 332 -10.88 27.08 7.09
C ASN A 332 -10.30 26.20 5.96
N GLU A 333 -9.94 25.00 6.37
CA GLU A 333 -9.03 24.11 5.66
C GLU A 333 -9.75 22.85 5.17
N LEU A 334 -11.04 22.71 5.51
CA LEU A 334 -11.87 21.61 5.06
C LEU A 334 -11.99 21.65 3.54
N ARG A 335 -11.54 20.56 2.90
CA ARG A 335 -11.59 20.37 1.45
C ARG A 335 -13.03 20.11 0.99
N THR A 336 -13.57 21.05 0.22
CA THR A 336 -14.87 20.93 -0.47
C THR A 336 -14.66 20.94 -1.98
N GLU A 337 -15.61 20.39 -2.74
CA GLU A 337 -15.61 20.51 -4.22
C GLU A 337 -15.81 21.95 -4.70
#